data_AF-A0A7J4IIT2-F1
#
_entry.id   AF-A0A7J4IIT2-F1
#
_cell.length_a   1.000
_cell.length_b   1.000
_cell.length_c   1.000
_cell.angle_alpha   90.00
_cell.angle_beta   90.00
_cell.angle_gamma   90.00
#
_symmetry.space_group_name_H-M   'P 1'
#
loop_
_entity.id
_entity.type
_entity.pdbx_description
1 polymer ?
#
loop_
_entity_poly.entity_id
_entity_poly.type
_entity_poly.pdbx_seq_one_letter_code
_entity_poly.pdbx_strand_id
1 'polypeptide(L)'
;MANFVQSGVVKTAVRDLAAPIANVAAFAEVVDDVLTNNPFGCTAYQVGTENHAAVEKSREYYTGRIAYENGEAETVGTVSVKCLTVAAYTANIATVLGNAALATAMGGTGAHATDDDSFSAALRCHAANGEVFTLALSRTKLTLSSYEDDAIRSTVENWADAVPALA
;
A
#
# COMPACT_ATOMS: atom_id res chain seq x y z
N MET A 1 -22.73 39.06 -15.20
CA MET A 1 -22.77 37.65 -14.77
C MET A 1 -21.34 37.17 -14.68
N ALA A 2 -20.91 36.67 -13.52
CA ALA A 2 -19.60 36.05 -13.39
C ALA A 2 -19.69 34.65 -14.02
N ASN A 3 -18.85 34.37 -15.01
CA ASN A 3 -18.75 33.03 -15.60
C ASN A 3 -17.76 32.21 -14.80
N PHE A 4 -18.06 30.93 -14.58
CA PHE A 4 -17.09 29.98 -14.05
C PHE A 4 -15.96 29.80 -15.06
N VAL A 5 -14.71 29.91 -14.60
CA VAL A 5 -13.51 29.57 -15.37
C VAL A 5 -12.98 28.26 -14.81
N GLN A 6 -12.80 27.27 -15.66
CA GLN A 6 -12.24 25.98 -15.28
C GLN A 6 -10.76 26.15 -14.93
N SER A 7 -10.35 25.64 -13.76
CA SER A 7 -8.98 25.76 -13.26
C SER A 7 -8.05 24.60 -13.67
N GLY A 8 -8.60 23.44 -14.04
CA GLY A 8 -7.82 22.24 -14.41
C GLY A 8 -8.67 21.00 -14.70
N VAL A 9 -8.01 19.89 -15.05
CA VAL A 9 -8.59 18.53 -15.18
C VAL A 9 -7.67 17.55 -14.47
N VAL A 10 -8.10 17.09 -13.30
CA VAL A 10 -7.40 16.03 -12.56
C VAL A 10 -7.74 14.65 -13.13
N LYS A 11 -6.73 13.79 -13.20
CA LYS A 11 -6.79 12.45 -13.77
C LYS A 11 -6.51 11.39 -12.72
N THR A 12 -6.92 10.17 -13.05
CA THR A 12 -6.60 8.95 -12.31
C THR A 12 -6.19 7.86 -13.30
N ALA A 13 -5.11 7.16 -13.00
CA ALA A 13 -4.64 5.98 -13.72
C ALA A 13 -4.50 4.81 -12.75
N VAL A 14 -4.78 3.61 -13.25
CA VAL A 14 -4.65 2.36 -12.49
C VAL A 14 -3.79 1.41 -13.32
N ARG A 15 -2.83 0.77 -12.65
CA ARG A 15 -2.03 -0.33 -13.19
C ARG A 15 -2.27 -1.55 -12.33
N ASP A 16 -2.87 -2.58 -12.90
CA ASP A 16 -2.88 -3.90 -12.27
C ASP A 16 -1.53 -4.58 -12.48
N LEU A 17 -1.04 -5.24 -11.44
CA LEU A 17 0.23 -5.96 -11.46
C LEU A 17 0.02 -7.34 -12.10
N ALA A 18 1.02 -7.82 -12.85
CA ALA A 18 0.98 -9.14 -13.46
C ALA A 18 0.94 -10.26 -12.42
N ALA A 19 1.61 -10.05 -11.28
CA ALA A 19 1.55 -10.92 -10.11
C ALA A 19 1.40 -10.09 -8.83
N PRO A 20 0.75 -10.63 -7.78
CA PRO A 20 0.72 -9.97 -6.49
C PRO A 20 2.12 -9.83 -5.89
N ILE A 21 2.40 -8.72 -5.22
CA ILE A 21 3.64 -8.52 -4.45
C ILE A 21 3.76 -9.67 -3.43
N ALA A 22 4.92 -10.32 -3.44
CA ALA A 22 5.09 -11.65 -2.83
C ALA A 22 4.76 -11.69 -1.33
N ASN A 23 5.22 -10.70 -0.56
CA ASN A 23 5.06 -10.68 0.89
C ASN A 23 5.18 -9.25 1.45
N VAL A 24 4.97 -9.12 2.76
CA VAL A 24 5.01 -7.85 3.47
C VAL A 24 6.37 -7.14 3.39
N ALA A 25 7.48 -7.90 3.35
CA ALA A 25 8.82 -7.32 3.28
C ALA A 25 9.08 -6.71 1.90
N ALA A 26 8.73 -7.42 0.83
CA ALA A 26 8.81 -6.90 -0.54
C ALA A 26 7.92 -5.66 -0.72
N PHE A 27 6.72 -5.65 -0.13
CA PHE A 27 5.84 -4.48 -0.16
C PHE A 27 6.46 -3.27 0.56
N ALA A 28 6.97 -3.48 1.77
CA ALA A 28 7.59 -2.41 2.55
C ALA A 28 8.85 -1.85 1.88
N GLU A 29 9.66 -2.71 1.26
CA GLU A 29 10.87 -2.30 0.52
C GLU A 29 10.52 -1.38 -0.66
N VAL A 30 9.45 -1.67 -1.41
CA VAL A 30 8.97 -0.78 -2.49
C VAL A 30 8.55 0.59 -1.93
N VAL A 31 7.84 0.61 -0.81
CA VAL A 31 7.40 1.88 -0.19
C VAL A 31 8.59 2.69 0.33
N ASP A 32 9.53 2.04 1.00
CA ASP A 32 10.73 2.67 1.56
C ASP A 32 11.69 3.16 0.47
N ASP A 33 11.80 2.44 -0.65
CA ASP A 33 12.56 2.86 -1.83
C ASP A 33 12.03 4.20 -2.38
N VAL A 34 10.71 4.33 -2.55
CA VAL A 34 10.12 5.58 -3.04
C VAL A 34 10.38 6.74 -2.08
N LEU A 35 10.23 6.51 -0.77
CA LEU A 35 10.45 7.54 0.25
C LEU A 35 11.92 7.99 0.33
N THR A 36 12.85 7.05 0.13
CA THR A 36 14.29 7.30 0.29
C THR A 36 14.93 7.85 -0.97
N ASN A 37 14.66 7.21 -2.11
CA ASN A 37 15.32 7.50 -3.38
C ASN A 37 14.56 8.53 -4.21
N ASN A 38 13.29 8.82 -3.88
CA ASN A 38 12.46 9.81 -4.57
C ASN A 38 12.55 9.70 -6.10
N PRO A 39 12.18 8.54 -6.68
CA PRO A 39 12.36 8.26 -8.10
C PRO A 39 11.55 9.21 -9.01
N PHE A 40 10.57 9.93 -8.45
CA PHE A 40 9.71 10.86 -9.18
C PHE A 40 10.27 12.29 -9.25
N GLY A 41 11.41 12.56 -8.60
CA GLY A 41 11.98 13.91 -8.55
C GLY A 41 11.09 14.92 -7.81
N CYS A 42 10.31 14.45 -6.83
CA CYS A 42 9.44 15.31 -6.04
C CYS A 42 10.25 16.32 -5.21
N THR A 43 9.64 17.43 -4.86
CA THR A 43 10.28 18.52 -4.11
C THR A 43 9.53 18.82 -2.83
N ALA A 44 10.27 19.11 -1.75
CA ALA A 44 9.64 19.58 -0.51
C ALA A 44 8.91 20.91 -0.76
N TYR A 45 7.81 21.13 -0.05
CA TYR A 45 6.97 22.31 -0.22
C TYR A 45 6.44 22.81 1.12
N GLN A 46 6.00 24.06 1.15
CA GLN A 46 5.50 24.69 2.36
C GLN A 46 4.05 25.15 2.14
N VAL A 47 3.17 24.80 3.08
CA VAL A 47 1.78 25.26 3.10
C VAL A 47 1.58 26.08 4.36
N GLY A 48 1.45 27.41 4.21
CA GLY A 48 1.42 28.32 5.35
C GLY A 48 2.71 28.23 6.17
N THR A 49 2.63 27.77 7.41
CA THR A 49 3.79 27.59 8.31
C THR A 49 4.28 26.14 8.39
N GLU A 50 3.63 25.20 7.70
CA GLU A 50 3.96 23.77 7.76
C GLU A 50 4.84 23.36 6.57
N ASN A 51 5.94 22.65 6.86
CA ASN A 51 6.84 22.09 5.87
C ASN A 51 6.46 20.64 5.58
N HIS A 52 6.22 20.33 4.32
CA HIS A 52 5.96 18.99 3.83
C HIS A 52 7.18 18.43 3.10
N ALA A 53 7.44 17.14 3.30
CA ALA A 53 8.48 16.42 2.56
C ALA A 53 8.11 16.28 1.08
N ALA A 54 9.11 15.98 0.24
CA ALA A 54 8.92 15.73 -1.19
C ALA A 54 7.92 14.58 -1.45
N VAL A 55 8.09 13.50 -0.71
CA VAL A 55 7.18 12.36 -0.66
C VAL A 55 6.84 12.10 0.80
N GLU A 56 5.56 12.03 1.11
CA GLU A 56 5.06 11.76 2.45
C GLU A 56 4.09 10.58 2.45
N LYS A 57 4.19 9.72 3.47
CA LYS A 57 3.29 8.59 3.64
C LYS A 57 2.00 9.06 4.31
N SER A 58 0.89 9.06 3.56
CA SER A 58 -0.41 9.51 4.05
C SER A 58 -1.15 8.44 4.86
N ARG A 59 -1.03 7.17 4.46
CA ARG A 59 -1.63 6.02 5.15
C ARG A 59 -0.91 4.73 4.78
N GLU A 60 -0.93 3.78 5.70
CA GLU A 60 -0.38 2.45 5.49
C GLU A 60 -1.10 1.41 6.36
N TYR A 61 -1.40 0.26 5.76
CA TYR A 61 -2.09 -0.84 6.40
C TYR A 61 -1.54 -2.18 5.96
N TYR A 62 -1.35 -3.05 6.93
CA TYR A 62 -0.95 -4.44 6.75
C TYR A 62 -2.00 -5.33 7.39
N THR A 63 -2.68 -6.16 6.59
CA THR A 63 -3.71 -7.06 7.08
C THR A 63 -3.29 -8.50 6.88
N GLY A 64 -3.12 -9.23 7.98
CA GLY A 64 -2.80 -10.64 8.00
C GLY A 64 -4.06 -11.50 8.12
N ARG A 65 -4.14 -12.61 7.41
CA ARG A 65 -5.24 -13.57 7.50
C ARG A 65 -4.78 -14.88 8.13
N ILE A 66 -5.53 -15.35 9.12
CA ILE A 66 -5.28 -16.64 9.78
C ILE A 66 -6.54 -17.49 9.60
N ALA A 67 -6.37 -18.66 8.97
CA ALA A 67 -7.42 -19.65 8.81
C ALA A 67 -7.23 -20.74 9.87
N TYR A 68 -8.32 -21.17 10.49
CA TYR A 68 -8.33 -22.31 11.40
C TYR A 68 -8.93 -23.49 10.66
N GLU A 69 -8.19 -24.58 10.59
CA GLU A 69 -8.58 -25.80 9.86
C GLU A 69 -8.84 -26.96 10.81
N ASN A 70 -9.87 -27.75 10.53
CA ASN A 70 -10.17 -28.99 11.26
C ASN A 70 -9.29 -30.16 10.78
N GLY A 71 -9.49 -31.35 11.36
CA GLY A 71 -8.75 -32.57 10.96
C GLY A 71 -9.01 -33.05 9.54
N GLU A 72 -10.00 -32.48 8.84
CA GLU A 72 -10.37 -32.76 7.45
C GLU A 72 -9.85 -31.67 6.49
N ALA A 73 -9.04 -30.74 6.99
CA ALA A 73 -8.53 -29.57 6.27
C ALA A 73 -9.61 -28.58 5.79
N GLU A 74 -10.78 -28.58 6.43
CA GLU A 74 -11.82 -27.57 6.19
C GLU A 74 -11.61 -26.36 7.09
N THR A 75 -11.73 -25.15 6.52
CA THR A 75 -11.69 -23.91 7.28
C THR A 75 -12.91 -23.79 8.19
N VAL A 76 -12.71 -23.91 9.50
CA VAL A 76 -13.75 -23.80 10.54
C VAL A 76 -13.83 -22.40 11.15
N GLY A 77 -12.80 -21.57 10.96
CA GLY A 77 -12.77 -20.23 11.51
C GLY A 77 -11.71 -19.37 10.87
N THR A 78 -11.81 -18.06 11.04
CA THR A 78 -10.80 -17.14 10.52
C THR A 78 -10.61 -15.96 11.45
N VAL A 79 -9.38 -15.45 11.53
CA VAL A 79 -9.03 -14.21 12.22
C VAL A 79 -8.26 -13.33 11.25
N SER A 80 -8.58 -12.04 11.25
CA SER A 80 -7.80 -11.04 10.52
C SER A 80 -7.23 -10.03 11.49
N VAL A 81 -5.96 -9.68 11.29
CA VAL A 81 -5.28 -8.67 12.09
C VAL A 81 -4.90 -7.53 11.16
N LYS A 82 -5.38 -6.31 11.45
CA LYS A 82 -5.01 -5.10 10.73
C LYS A 82 -4.02 -4.28 11.55
N CYS A 83 -2.90 -3.90 10.96
CA CYS A 83 -1.79 -3.23 11.61
C CYS A 83 -1.30 -2.03 10.78
N LEU A 84 -0.65 -1.06 11.43
CA LEU A 84 -0.08 0.12 10.79
C LEU A 84 1.42 -0.02 10.50
N THR A 85 2.07 -1.08 10.99
CA THR A 85 3.50 -1.33 10.80
C THR A 85 3.76 -2.80 10.53
N VAL A 86 4.83 -3.09 9.79
CA VAL A 86 5.31 -4.46 9.53
C VAL A 86 5.64 -5.20 10.83
N ALA A 87 6.25 -4.49 11.79
CA ALA A 87 6.58 -5.08 13.09
C ALA A 87 5.33 -5.53 13.87
N ALA A 88 4.29 -4.68 13.91
CA ALA A 88 3.03 -5.03 14.57
C ALA A 88 2.31 -6.18 13.83
N TYR A 89 2.36 -6.16 12.50
CA TYR A 89 1.81 -7.23 11.66
C TYR A 89 2.43 -8.60 12.02
N THR A 90 3.75 -8.70 12.00
CA THR A 90 4.47 -9.96 12.30
C THR A 90 4.22 -10.42 13.74
N ALA A 91 4.29 -9.49 14.70
CA ALA A 91 4.09 -9.81 16.12
C ALA A 91 2.66 -10.28 16.43
N ASN A 92 1.65 -9.62 15.86
CA ASN A 92 0.25 -9.96 16.11
C ASN A 92 -0.15 -11.29 15.45
N ILE A 93 0.37 -11.60 14.26
CA ILE A 93 0.14 -12.90 13.62
C ILE A 93 0.71 -14.03 14.48
N ALA A 94 1.96 -13.89 14.92
CA ALA A 94 2.57 -14.85 15.82
C ALA A 94 1.78 -15.01 17.13
N THR A 95 1.26 -13.91 17.67
CA THR A 95 0.43 -13.92 18.89
C THR A 95 -0.88 -14.67 18.69
N VAL A 96 -1.58 -14.45 17.57
CA VAL A 96 -2.85 -15.14 17.28
C VAL A 96 -2.63 -16.62 17.00
N LEU A 97 -1.60 -16.98 16.23
CA LEU A 97 -1.25 -18.39 15.97
C LEU A 97 -0.84 -19.14 17.25
N GLY A 98 -0.13 -18.47 18.17
CA GLY A 98 0.25 -19.04 19.46
C GLY A 98 -0.88 -19.14 20.49
N ASN A 99 -2.07 -18.61 20.20
CA ASN A 99 -3.17 -18.57 21.16
C ASN A 99 -3.98 -19.87 21.16
N ALA A 100 -3.64 -20.78 22.06
CA ALA A 100 -4.31 -22.07 22.23
C ALA A 100 -5.81 -21.97 22.58
N ALA A 101 -6.23 -20.90 23.27
CA ALA A 101 -7.64 -20.69 23.60
C ALA A 101 -8.45 -20.34 22.35
N LEU A 102 -7.89 -19.53 21.45
CA LEU A 102 -8.52 -19.26 20.15
C LEU A 102 -8.58 -20.51 19.28
N ALA A 103 -7.51 -21.30 19.20
CA ALA A 103 -7.51 -22.57 18.46
C ALA A 103 -8.58 -23.54 18.96
N THR A 104 -8.69 -23.69 20.30
CA THR A 104 -9.70 -24.54 20.93
C THR A 104 -11.12 -24.03 20.66
N ALA A 105 -11.34 -22.72 20.78
CA ALA A 105 -12.64 -22.10 20.54
C ALA A 105 -13.08 -22.18 19.07
N MET A 106 -12.13 -22.07 18.13
CA MET A 106 -12.39 -22.21 16.70
C MET A 106 -12.54 -23.68 16.26
N GLY A 107 -12.11 -24.64 17.07
CA GLY A 107 -12.21 -26.07 16.77
C GLY A 107 -11.20 -26.54 15.71
N GLY A 108 -10.04 -25.87 15.59
CA GLY A 108 -9.06 -26.18 14.56
C GLY A 108 -7.66 -25.64 14.86
N THR A 109 -6.70 -25.95 13.98
CA THR A 109 -5.32 -25.43 14.04
C THR A 109 -5.22 -24.18 13.19
N GLY A 110 -4.69 -23.09 13.78
CA GLY A 110 -4.47 -21.86 13.04
C GLY A 110 -3.27 -21.96 12.11
N ALA A 111 -3.44 -21.55 10.86
CA ALA A 111 -2.40 -21.39 9.86
C ALA A 111 -2.48 -19.98 9.25
N HIS A 112 -1.32 -19.38 8.97
CA HIS A 112 -1.26 -18.08 8.29
C HIS A 112 -1.56 -18.27 6.81
N ALA A 113 -2.71 -17.78 6.37
CA ALA A 113 -3.10 -17.75 4.97
C ALA A 113 -2.43 -16.57 4.25
N THR A 114 -1.12 -16.68 3.99
CA THR A 114 -0.31 -15.59 3.42
C THR A 114 -0.81 -15.08 2.07
N ASP A 115 -1.48 -15.96 1.31
CA ASP A 115 -2.07 -15.61 0.02
C ASP A 115 -3.29 -14.70 0.14
N ASP A 116 -3.96 -14.69 1.29
CA ASP A 116 -5.10 -13.83 1.61
C ASP A 116 -4.69 -12.52 2.30
N ASP A 117 -3.38 -12.31 2.51
CA ASP A 117 -2.90 -11.07 3.11
C ASP A 117 -3.11 -9.89 2.15
N SER A 118 -3.44 -8.74 2.75
CA SER A 118 -3.61 -7.49 2.01
C SER A 118 -2.74 -6.39 2.59
N PHE A 119 -1.99 -5.72 1.72
CA PHE A 119 -1.13 -4.60 2.06
C PHE A 119 -1.54 -3.38 1.24
N SER A 120 -1.53 -2.20 1.86
CA SER A 120 -1.80 -0.95 1.16
C SER A 120 -1.04 0.21 1.78
N ALA A 121 -0.49 1.06 0.93
CA ALA A 121 0.14 2.32 1.30
C ALA A 121 -0.33 3.41 0.35
N ALA A 122 -0.44 4.65 0.81
CA ALA A 122 -0.63 5.77 -0.10
C ALA A 122 0.39 6.86 0.20
N LEU A 123 1.10 7.24 -0.84
CA LEU A 123 2.15 8.24 -0.84
C LEU A 123 1.60 9.50 -1.48
N ARG A 124 1.78 10.63 -0.81
CA ARG A 124 1.48 11.95 -1.34
C ARG A 124 2.79 12.55 -1.81
N CYS A 125 2.81 12.97 -3.06
CA CYS A 125 4.00 13.35 -3.79
C CYS A 125 3.81 14.76 -4.34
N HIS A 126 4.78 15.65 -4.10
CA HIS A 126 4.78 17.00 -4.67
C HIS A 126 5.72 17.06 -5.86
N ALA A 127 5.16 17.06 -7.07
CA ALA A 127 5.91 17.13 -8.31
C ALA A 127 6.68 18.45 -8.43
N ALA A 128 7.78 18.43 -9.19
CA ALA A 128 8.60 19.63 -9.40
C ALA A 128 7.84 20.79 -10.10
N ASN A 129 6.73 20.49 -10.79
CA ASN A 129 5.86 21.47 -11.42
C ASN A 129 4.84 22.11 -10.44
N GLY A 130 4.84 21.70 -9.16
CA GLY A 130 3.94 22.21 -8.11
C GLY A 130 2.66 21.37 -7.90
N GLU A 131 2.42 20.35 -8.72
CA GLU A 131 1.27 19.46 -8.55
C GLU A 131 1.45 18.52 -7.36
N VAL A 132 0.35 18.23 -6.66
CA VAL A 132 0.34 17.23 -5.60
C VAL A 132 -0.50 16.04 -6.05
N PHE A 133 0.17 14.94 -6.33
CA PHE A 133 -0.47 13.69 -6.73
C PHE A 133 -0.38 12.65 -5.61
N THR A 134 -1.22 11.62 -5.70
CA THR A 134 -1.20 10.48 -4.77
C THR A 134 -0.90 9.20 -5.53
N LEU A 135 0.09 8.46 -5.06
CA LEU A 135 0.38 7.11 -5.49
C LEU A 135 -0.06 6.13 -4.40
N ALA A 136 -1.15 5.42 -4.65
CA ALA A 136 -1.61 4.34 -3.78
C ALA A 136 -1.07 3.00 -4.29
N LEU A 137 -0.32 2.31 -3.44
CA LEU A 137 0.17 0.96 -3.66
C LEU A 137 -0.73 -0.02 -2.93
N SER A 138 -0.95 -1.16 -3.56
CA SER A 138 -1.55 -2.33 -2.94
C SER A 138 -0.84 -3.58 -3.44
N ARG A 139 -1.12 -4.73 -2.83
CA ARG A 139 -0.50 -6.00 -3.24
C ARG A 139 -0.71 -6.34 -4.72
N THR A 140 -1.79 -5.87 -5.36
CA THR A 140 -2.18 -6.29 -6.72
C THR A 140 -2.30 -5.16 -7.73
N LYS A 141 -2.27 -3.91 -7.29
CA LYS A 141 -2.39 -2.76 -8.20
C LYS A 141 -1.72 -1.50 -7.64
N LEU A 142 -1.39 -0.60 -8.55
CA LEU A 142 -0.99 0.78 -8.29
C LEU A 142 -2.09 1.71 -8.79
N THR A 143 -2.43 2.72 -8.02
CA THR A 143 -3.38 3.78 -8.41
C THR A 143 -2.70 5.12 -8.28
N LEU A 144 -2.55 5.81 -9.40
CA LEU A 144 -2.07 7.19 -9.47
C LEU A 144 -3.27 8.12 -9.61
N SER A 145 -3.44 9.09 -8.71
CA SER A 145 -4.58 10.01 -8.71
C SER A 145 -4.16 11.46 -8.48
N SER A 146 -5.03 12.38 -8.87
CA SER A 146 -4.88 13.82 -8.64
C SER A 146 -3.70 14.46 -9.40
N TYR A 147 -3.31 13.88 -10.54
CA TYR A 147 -2.32 14.47 -11.44
C TYR A 147 -3.03 15.12 -12.63
N GLU A 148 -2.45 16.16 -13.21
CA GLU A 148 -2.91 16.79 -14.45
C GLU A 148 -1.91 16.53 -15.59
N ASP A 149 -0.61 16.63 -15.29
CA ASP A 149 0.49 16.41 -16.23
C ASP A 149 0.75 14.92 -16.53
N ASP A 150 0.66 14.53 -17.81
CA ASP A 150 0.92 13.16 -18.25
C ASP A 150 2.40 12.74 -18.08
N ALA A 151 3.32 13.70 -17.93
CA ALA A 151 4.71 13.41 -17.60
C ALA A 151 4.86 12.75 -16.22
N ILE A 152 3.98 13.08 -15.26
CA ILE A 152 3.94 12.42 -13.94
C ILE A 152 3.58 10.95 -14.14
N ARG A 153 2.54 10.65 -14.94
CA ARG A 153 2.15 9.27 -15.23
C ARG A 153 3.28 8.49 -15.89
N SER A 154 3.93 9.06 -16.91
CA SER A 154 5.03 8.40 -17.61
C SER A 154 6.23 8.13 -16.68
N THR A 155 6.53 9.05 -15.76
CA THR A 155 7.60 8.87 -14.76
C THR A 155 7.29 7.72 -13.81
N VAL A 156 6.05 7.65 -13.31
CA VAL A 156 5.59 6.57 -12.43
C VAL A 156 5.53 5.23 -13.17
N GLU A 157 5.11 5.21 -14.44
CA GLU A 157 5.11 4.00 -15.29
C GLU A 157 6.53 3.46 -15.48
N ASN A 158 7.49 4.31 -15.87
CA ASN A 158 8.89 3.92 -16.06
C ASN A 158 9.53 3.39 -14.77
N TRP A 159 9.22 4.02 -13.63
CA TRP A 159 9.67 3.51 -12.32
C TRP A 159 9.04 2.14 -12.02
N ALA A 160 7.74 1.98 -12.22
CA ALA A 160 7.05 0.72 -11.96
C ALA A 160 7.60 -0.43 -12.83
N ASP A 161 7.95 -0.16 -14.10
CA ASP A 161 8.57 -1.14 -14.99
C ASP A 161 10.00 -1.53 -14.57
N ALA A 162 10.71 -0.62 -13.89
CA ALA A 162 12.07 -0.86 -13.42
C ALA A 162 12.13 -1.63 -12.09
N VAL A 163 11.04 -1.62 -11.31
CA VAL A 163 10.96 -2.31 -10.02
C VAL A 163 10.51 -3.76 -10.24
N PRO A 164 11.34 -4.78 -9.98
CA PRO A 164 11.00 -6.17 -10.28
C PRO A 164 9.75 -6.69 -9.56
N ALA A 165 9.42 -6.15 -8.39
CA ALA A 165 8.22 -6.51 -7.64
C ALA A 165 6.91 -5.95 -8.24
N LEU A 166 7.01 -5.02 -9.20
CA LEU A 166 5.87 -4.30 -9.82
C LEU A 166 5.76 -4.53 -11.33
N ALA A 167 6.76 -5.18 -11.94
CA ALA A 167 6.83 -5.47 -13.37
C ALA A 167 5.85 -6.56 -13.80
#